data_AF-A0A800ETA5-F1
#
_entry.id   AF-A0A800ETA5-F1
#
_cell.length_a   1.000
_cell.length_b   1.000
_cell.length_c   1.000
_cell.angle_alpha   90.00
_cell.angle_beta   90.00
_cell.angle_gamma   90.00
#
_symmetry.space_group_name_H-M   'P 1'
#
loop_
_entity.id
_entity.type
_entity.pdbx_description
1 polymer ?
#
loop_
_entity_poly.entity_id
_entity_poly.type
_entity_poly.pdbx_seq_one_letter_code
_entity_poly.pdbx_strand_id
1 'polypeptide(L)'
;MDPVQTTYMGYDVYAGDGWSQGPRMVLMLNMLASFDLTSLGYNTPEYIHLISQVIDLAMSDSHRYIGDPDFVDIPVELYSGEYARTRVGLIDPERAFQDMPPWGDPVDMSAVARDSPSSFTDGRSASTTEGDREAP
;
A
#
# COMPACT_ATOMS: atom_id res chain seq x y z
N MET A 1 13.17 -6.42 -21.94
CA MET A 1 12.75 -5.97 -20.61
C MET A 1 13.52 -6.76 -19.58
N ASP A 2 14.10 -6.06 -18.62
CA ASP A 2 14.74 -6.67 -17.46
C ASP A 2 13.66 -7.06 -16.44
N PRO A 3 13.84 -8.15 -15.68
CA PRO A 3 12.85 -8.58 -14.70
C PRO A 3 12.72 -7.54 -13.57
N VAL A 4 11.50 -7.39 -13.04
CA VAL A 4 11.32 -6.69 -11.77
C VAL A 4 11.87 -7.59 -10.67
N GLN A 5 12.64 -7.02 -9.75
CA GLN A 5 13.36 -7.78 -8.74
C GLN A 5 13.27 -7.16 -7.35
N THR A 6 13.41 -8.01 -6.32
CA THR A 6 13.61 -7.60 -4.94
C THR A 6 14.39 -8.66 -4.17
N THR A 7 14.93 -8.29 -3.01
CA THR A 7 15.49 -9.23 -2.04
C THR A 7 14.55 -9.33 -0.84
N TYR A 8 14.12 -10.54 -0.52
CA TYR A 8 13.22 -10.80 0.61
C TYR A 8 13.73 -11.98 1.44
N MET A 9 13.94 -11.76 2.74
CA MET A 9 14.45 -12.77 3.68
C MET A 9 15.73 -13.50 3.21
N GLY A 10 16.63 -12.77 2.53
CA GLY A 10 17.90 -13.31 2.02
C GLY A 10 17.79 -14.04 0.67
N TYR A 11 16.61 -14.02 0.03
CA TYR A 11 16.40 -14.56 -1.31
C TYR A 11 16.23 -13.45 -2.33
N ASP A 12 16.86 -13.59 -3.49
CA ASP A 12 16.58 -12.74 -4.65
C ASP A 12 15.36 -13.29 -5.40
N VAL A 13 14.36 -12.45 -5.57
CA VAL A 13 13.10 -12.78 -6.23
C VAL A 13 13.03 -12.00 -7.53
N TYR A 14 12.86 -12.71 -8.64
CA TYR A 14 12.72 -12.15 -9.98
C TYR A 14 11.32 -12.45 -10.49
N ALA A 15 10.65 -11.43 -11.02
CA ALA A 15 9.31 -11.53 -11.56
C ALA A 15 9.27 -10.91 -12.97
N GLY A 16 8.33 -11.40 -13.79
CA GLY A 16 8.08 -10.80 -15.10
C GLY A 16 7.62 -9.33 -14.96
N ASP A 17 8.03 -8.48 -15.89
CA ASP A 17 7.67 -7.06 -15.93
C ASP A 17 6.36 -6.81 -16.72
N GLY A 18 5.89 -5.57 -16.75
CA GLY A 18 4.78 -5.07 -17.57
C GLY A 18 3.40 -5.55 -17.12
N TRP A 19 2.51 -5.87 -18.08
CA TRP A 19 1.14 -6.35 -17.85
C TRP A 19 1.11 -7.81 -17.34
N SER A 20 1.80 -8.08 -16.25
CA SER A 20 1.78 -9.37 -15.56
C SER A 20 1.44 -9.19 -14.08
N GLN A 21 1.26 -10.30 -13.35
CA GLN A 21 1.05 -10.24 -11.90
C GLN A 21 2.37 -10.10 -11.11
N GLY A 22 3.52 -10.23 -11.78
CA GLY A 22 4.85 -10.19 -11.17
C GLY A 22 5.14 -8.90 -10.38
N PRO A 23 4.88 -7.71 -10.94
CA PRO A 23 5.09 -6.45 -10.26
C PRO A 23 4.37 -6.32 -8.93
N ARG A 24 3.12 -6.81 -8.85
CA ARG A 24 2.34 -6.83 -7.60
C ARG A 24 3.03 -7.66 -6.53
N MET A 25 3.59 -8.81 -6.89
CA MET A 25 4.31 -9.67 -5.95
C MET A 25 5.53 -8.94 -5.38
N VAL A 26 6.28 -8.23 -6.21
CA VAL A 26 7.43 -7.43 -5.76
C VAL A 26 7.00 -6.33 -4.79
N LEU A 27 5.90 -5.61 -5.07
CA LEU A 27 5.37 -4.60 -4.16
C LEU A 27 5.01 -5.18 -2.79
N MET A 28 4.27 -6.30 -2.78
CA MET A 28 3.88 -6.97 -1.54
C MET A 28 5.10 -7.41 -0.74
N LEU A 29 6.11 -8.02 -1.37
CA LEU A 29 7.32 -8.48 -0.68
C LEU A 29 8.13 -7.32 -0.08
N ASN A 30 8.25 -6.20 -0.80
CA ASN A 30 8.91 -5.01 -0.28
C ASN A 30 8.19 -4.44 0.95
N MET A 31 6.86 -4.45 0.94
CA MET A 31 6.06 -4.01 2.10
C MET A 31 6.22 -4.97 3.28
N LEU A 32 6.11 -6.28 3.03
CA LEU A 32 6.26 -7.32 4.05
C LEU A 32 7.65 -7.34 4.69
N ALA A 33 8.69 -6.85 3.99
CA ALA A 33 10.04 -6.74 4.54
C ALA A 33 10.13 -5.82 5.77
N SER A 34 9.11 -4.99 6.01
CA SER A 34 9.01 -4.14 7.20
C SER A 34 8.49 -4.88 8.45
N PHE A 35 8.09 -6.16 8.32
CA PHE A 35 7.44 -6.92 9.37
C PHE A 35 8.14 -8.26 9.65
N ASP A 36 8.12 -8.70 10.91
CA ASP A 36 8.56 -10.03 11.28
C ASP A 36 7.38 -11.03 11.21
N LEU A 37 7.13 -11.55 10.01
CA LEU A 37 6.08 -12.55 9.77
C LEU A 37 6.30 -13.85 10.56
N THR A 38 7.54 -14.17 10.92
CA THR A 38 7.85 -15.45 11.59
C THR A 38 7.38 -15.39 13.03
N SER A 39 7.61 -14.25 13.69
CA SER A 39 7.15 -14.01 15.06
C SER A 39 5.63 -13.86 15.18
N LEU A 40 4.93 -13.41 14.13
CA LEU A 40 3.46 -13.34 14.14
C LEU A 40 2.78 -14.72 14.19
N GLY A 41 3.48 -15.78 13.77
CA GLY A 41 2.93 -17.12 13.65
C GLY A 41 2.08 -17.30 12.40
N TYR A 42 2.23 -18.46 11.75
CA TYR A 42 1.52 -18.74 10.51
C TYR A 42 0.01 -18.84 10.74
N ASN A 43 -0.78 -18.16 9.91
CA ASN A 43 -2.25 -18.15 9.95
C ASN A 43 -2.88 -17.67 11.27
N THR A 44 -2.14 -16.92 12.09
CA THR A 44 -2.77 -16.17 13.19
C THR A 44 -3.65 -15.05 12.62
N PRO A 45 -4.63 -14.55 13.39
CA PRO A 45 -5.46 -13.41 12.95
C PRO A 45 -4.62 -12.20 12.54
N GLU A 46 -3.56 -11.90 13.29
CA GLU A 46 -2.66 -10.77 13.06
C GLU A 46 -1.87 -10.94 11.76
N TYR A 47 -1.41 -12.17 11.48
CA TYR A 47 -0.74 -12.51 10.22
C TYR A 47 -1.66 -12.34 9.01
N ILE A 48 -2.89 -12.87 9.10
CA ILE A 48 -3.87 -12.79 8.02
C ILE A 48 -4.29 -11.35 7.77
N HIS A 49 -4.51 -10.58 8.85
CA HIS A 49 -4.80 -9.16 8.78
C HIS A 49 -3.68 -8.41 8.07
N LEU A 50 -2.43 -8.56 8.52
CA LEU A 50 -1.30 -7.88 7.91
C LEU A 50 -1.18 -8.18 6.40
N ILE A 51 -1.28 -9.44 6.01
CA ILE A 51 -1.16 -9.83 4.61
C ILE A 51 -2.31 -9.27 3.78
N SER A 52 -3.55 -9.31 4.28
CA SER A 52 -4.69 -8.74 3.54
C SER A 52 -4.51 -7.24 3.33
N GLN A 53 -4.06 -6.50 4.35
CA GLN A 53 -3.83 -5.06 4.24
C GLN A 53 -2.69 -4.72 3.27
N VAL A 54 -1.62 -5.53 3.23
CA VAL A 54 -0.56 -5.36 2.24
C VAL A 54 -1.04 -5.63 0.83
N ILE A 55 -1.89 -6.65 0.62
CA ILE A 55 -2.48 -6.94 -0.68
C ILE A 55 -3.31 -5.74 -1.16
N ASP A 56 -4.13 -5.16 -0.29
CA ASP A 56 -4.97 -4.01 -0.64
C ASP A 56 -4.14 -2.79 -1.09
N LEU A 57 -3.05 -2.48 -0.38
CA LEU A 57 -2.13 -1.41 -0.76
C LEU A 57 -1.45 -1.68 -2.10
N ALA A 58 -0.92 -2.89 -2.30
CA ALA A 58 -0.24 -3.27 -3.54
C ALA A 58 -1.22 -3.30 -4.74
N MET A 59 -2.47 -3.69 -4.53
CA MET A 59 -3.51 -3.65 -5.54
C MET A 59 -3.86 -2.21 -5.93
N SER A 60 -3.99 -1.31 -4.95
CA SER A 60 -4.26 0.11 -5.20
C SER A 60 -3.15 0.77 -6.04
N ASP A 61 -1.89 0.58 -5.65
CA ASP A 61 -0.76 1.13 -6.38
C ASP A 61 -0.64 0.49 -7.78
N SER A 62 -0.87 -0.81 -7.90
CA SER A 62 -0.85 -1.50 -9.18
C SER A 62 -1.92 -1.01 -10.13
N HIS A 63 -3.13 -0.72 -9.66
CA HIS A 63 -4.19 -0.17 -10.50
C HIS A 63 -3.86 1.23 -11.01
N ARG A 64 -3.06 1.99 -10.26
CA ARG A 64 -2.67 3.35 -10.65
C ARG A 64 -1.50 3.40 -11.61
N TYR A 65 -0.49 2.55 -11.41
CA TYR A 65 0.82 2.69 -12.06
C TYR A 65 1.18 1.56 -13.02
N ILE A 66 0.66 0.34 -12.83
CA ILE A 66 1.07 -0.81 -13.64
C ILE A 66 0.13 -0.92 -14.85
N GLY A 67 0.70 -0.79 -16.04
CA GLY A 67 0.01 -0.91 -17.32
C GLY A 67 0.91 -1.47 -18.42
N ASP A 68 0.50 -1.32 -19.67
CA ASP A 68 1.32 -1.67 -20.83
C ASP A 68 2.51 -0.69 -20.93
N PRO A 69 3.77 -1.16 -20.80
CA PRO A 69 4.95 -0.29 -20.83
C PRO A 69 5.13 0.49 -22.13
N ASP A 70 4.53 0.03 -23.24
CA ASP A 70 4.55 0.77 -24.51
C ASP A 70 3.67 2.04 -24.47
N PHE A 71 2.81 2.18 -23.45
CA PHE A 71 1.81 3.24 -23.34
C PHE A 71 1.84 4.02 -22.02
N VAL A 72 2.41 3.47 -20.94
CA VAL A 72 2.50 4.14 -19.64
C VAL A 72 3.90 4.05 -19.05
N ASP A 73 4.33 5.15 -18.44
CA ASP A 73 5.58 5.19 -17.68
C ASP A 73 5.35 4.66 -16.26
N ILE A 74 6.01 3.55 -15.93
CA ILE A 74 5.98 2.95 -14.59
C ILE A 74 7.14 3.56 -13.77
N PRO A 75 6.86 4.26 -12.64
CA PRO A 75 7.92 4.82 -11.80
C PRO A 75 8.80 3.71 -11.21
N VAL A 76 10.12 3.82 -11.34
CA VAL A 76 11.06 2.81 -10.81
C VAL A 76 11.06 2.79 -9.28
N GLU A 77 10.78 3.95 -8.68
CA GLU A 77 10.67 4.17 -7.24
C GLU A 77 9.55 3.36 -6.60
N LEU A 78 8.56 2.94 -7.41
CA LEU A 78 7.45 2.08 -6.99
C LEU A 78 7.94 0.78 -6.35
N TYR A 79 9.06 0.24 -6.84
CA TYR A 79 9.65 -1.00 -6.32
C TYR A 79 10.73 -0.76 -5.26
N SER A 80 10.86 0.46 -4.74
CA SER A 80 11.85 0.77 -3.70
C SER A 80 11.38 0.33 -2.30
N GLY A 81 12.33 -0.12 -1.47
CA GLY A 81 12.06 -0.41 -0.07
C GLY A 81 11.75 0.84 0.77
N GLU A 82 12.13 2.03 0.30
CA GLU A 82 11.76 3.29 0.94
C GLU A 82 10.28 3.59 0.76
N TYR A 83 9.80 3.54 -0.48
CA TYR A 83 8.37 3.71 -0.77
C TYR A 83 7.52 2.67 -0.04
N ALA A 84 7.97 1.41 -0.02
CA ALA A 84 7.27 0.35 0.69
C ALA A 84 7.10 0.65 2.19
N ARG A 85 8.15 1.17 2.86
CA ARG A 85 8.07 1.60 4.27
C ARG A 85 7.09 2.75 4.48
N THR A 86 7.02 3.68 3.53
CA THR A 86 6.03 4.75 3.56
C THR A 86 4.61 4.19 3.46
N ARG A 87 4.36 3.23 2.57
CA ARG A 87 3.02 2.68 2.32
C ARG A 87 2.48 1.87 3.49
N VAL A 88 3.30 1.03 4.11
CA VAL A 88 2.87 0.22 5.25
C VAL A 88 2.50 1.05 6.48
N GLY A 89 2.89 2.33 6.52
CA GLY A 89 2.44 3.28 7.55
C GLY A 89 0.94 3.55 7.57
N LEU A 90 0.19 3.16 6.53
CA LEU A 90 -1.27 3.24 6.50
C LEU A 90 -1.97 2.03 7.17
N ILE A 91 -1.24 0.95 7.45
CA ILE A 91 -1.83 -0.26 8.03
C ILE A 91 -2.13 -0.01 9.51
N ASP A 92 -3.41 -0.06 9.86
CA ASP A 92 -3.86 -0.09 11.26
C ASP A 92 -3.93 -1.56 11.71
N PRO A 93 -3.21 -1.98 12.76
CA PRO A 93 -3.21 -3.38 13.21
C PRO A 93 -4.57 -3.85 13.74
N GLU A 94 -5.45 -2.93 14.14
CA GLU A 94 -6.76 -3.26 14.74
C GLU A 94 -7.92 -3.04 13.75
N ARG A 95 -7.67 -2.42 12.60
CA ARG A 95 -8.72 -2.04 11.66
C ARG A 95 -8.34 -2.31 10.21
N ALA A 96 -9.15 -3.13 9.56
CA ALA A 96 -9.02 -3.38 8.13
C ALA A 96 -9.59 -2.23 7.29
N PHE A 97 -8.95 -2.01 6.15
CA PHE A 97 -9.44 -1.27 5.02
C PHE A 97 -10.86 -1.76 4.64
N GLN A 98 -11.82 -0.83 4.57
CA GLN A 98 -13.21 -1.16 4.25
C GLN A 98 -13.45 -1.24 2.74
N ASP A 99 -12.69 -0.47 1.98
CA ASP A 99 -12.71 -0.39 0.52
C ASP A 99 -11.26 -0.42 -0.01
N MET A 100 -11.05 -0.18 -1.30
CA MET A 100 -9.72 -0.01 -1.86
C MET A 100 -9.03 1.22 -1.26
N PRO A 101 -7.85 1.09 -0.63
CA PRO A 101 -7.14 2.23 -0.05
C PRO A 101 -6.64 3.19 -1.14
N PRO A 102 -6.31 4.44 -0.81
CA PRO A 102 -5.70 5.35 -1.77
C PRO A 102 -4.34 4.82 -2.25
N TRP A 103 -4.03 5.08 -3.52
CA TRP A 103 -2.70 4.84 -4.05
C TRP A 103 -1.71 5.86 -3.46
N GLY A 104 -0.46 5.44 -3.28
CA GLY A 104 0.61 6.34 -2.86
C GLY A 104 1.23 7.08 -4.03
N ASP A 105 2.24 7.89 -3.72
CA ASP A 105 3.08 8.56 -4.73
C ASP A 105 4.53 8.07 -4.57
N PRO A 106 5.03 7.22 -5.48
CA PRO A 106 6.38 6.68 -5.38
C PRO A 106 7.46 7.71 -5.70
N VAL A 107 7.15 8.77 -6.47
CA VAL A 107 8.14 9.80 -6.83
C VAL A 107 8.34 10.75 -5.65
N ASP A 108 7.24 11.17 -5.01
CA ASP A 108 7.27 12.06 -3.85
C ASP A 108 7.47 11.31 -2.52
N MET A 109 7.57 9.97 -2.55
CA MET A 109 7.63 9.11 -1.36
C MET A 109 6.47 9.38 -0.39
N SER A 110 5.27 9.57 -0.93
CA SER A 110 4.06 9.83 -0.14
C SER A 110 3.23 8.56 0.03
N ALA A 111 2.72 8.35 1.25
CA ALA A 111 1.80 7.26 1.52
C ALA A 111 0.48 7.44 0.78
N VAL A 112 0.08 8.67 0.46
CA VAL A 112 -1.18 8.99 -0.23
C VAL A 112 -0.87 10.04 -1.28
N ALA A 113 -1.14 9.73 -2.56
CA ALA A 113 -0.92 10.69 -3.64
C ALA A 113 -1.93 11.84 -3.57
N ARG A 114 -1.54 13.02 -4.08
CA ARG A 114 -2.41 14.21 -4.07
C ARG A 114 -3.66 14.04 -4.94
N ASP A 115 -3.59 13.22 -5.98
CA ASP A 115 -4.67 12.89 -6.89
C ASP A 115 -5.47 11.66 -6.45
N SER A 116 -5.09 11.02 -5.34
CA SER A 116 -5.80 9.85 -4.81
C SER A 116 -7.10 10.25 -4.10
N PRO A 117 -8.12 9.37 -4.06
CA PRO A 117 -9.36 9.63 -3.36
C PRO A 117 -9.15 9.93 -1.88
N SER A 118 -9.78 11.00 -1.37
CA SER A 118 -9.64 11.44 0.02
C SER A 118 -10.63 10.79 0.99
N SER A 119 -11.73 10.21 0.50
CA SER A 119 -12.76 9.60 1.34
C SER A 119 -12.52 8.10 1.49
N PHE A 120 -11.72 7.77 2.49
CA PHE A 120 -11.46 6.39 2.89
C PHE A 120 -11.71 6.14 4.39
N THR A 121 -11.92 7.22 5.16
CA THR A 121 -12.04 7.16 6.63
C THR A 121 -13.11 8.08 7.18
N ASP A 122 -14.36 8.02 6.71
CA ASP A 122 -15.47 8.58 7.52
C ASP A 122 -15.91 7.58 8.58
N GLY A 123 -15.01 7.38 9.55
CA GLY A 123 -15.34 7.00 10.93
C GLY A 123 -14.89 8.06 11.94
N ARG A 124 -14.29 9.17 11.49
CA ARG A 124 -14.12 10.38 12.29
C ARG A 124 -15.05 11.44 11.73
N SER A 125 -16.33 11.40 12.14
CA SER A 125 -17.10 12.64 12.11
C SER A 125 -16.37 13.61 13.02
N ALA A 126 -15.88 14.71 12.44
CA ALA A 126 -15.53 15.87 13.23
C ALA A 126 -16.79 16.27 14.01
N SER A 127 -16.74 16.12 15.33
CA SER A 127 -17.75 16.73 16.19
C SER A 127 -17.56 18.24 16.09
N THR A 128 -18.25 18.88 15.15
CA THR A 128 -18.53 20.30 15.25
C THR A 128 -19.51 20.47 16.39
N THR A 129 -18.98 20.67 17.60
CA THR A 129 -19.72 21.34 18.66
C THR A 129 -19.95 22.78 18.20
N GLU A 130 -21.02 23.00 17.45
CA GLU A 130 -21.58 24.33 17.29
C GLU A 130 -22.17 24.71 18.64
N GLY A 131 -21.41 25.52 19.37
CA GLY A 131 -21.79 25.99 20.70
C GLY A 131 -23.06 26.81 20.65
N ASP A 132 -23.94 26.52 21.61
CA ASP A 132 -25.04 27.37 22.04
C ASP A 132 -24.61 28.84 22.10
N ARG A 133 -25.30 29.68 21.34
CA ARG A 133 -25.43 31.12 21.61
C ARG A 133 -26.91 31.48 21.71
N GLU A 134 -27.40 31.35 22.93
CA GLU A 134 -28.27 32.27 23.68
C GLU A 134 -28.91 33.45 22.89
N ALA A 135 -30.24 33.36 22.73
CA ALA A 135 -31.34 34.33 23.02
C ALA A 135 -31.24 35.80 22.50
N PRO A 136 -32.35 36.59 22.40
CA PRO A 136 -33.52 36.66 23.30
C PRO A 136 -34.88 36.24 22.69
#